data_AF-A0A6V8NPI0-F1
#
_entry.id   AF-A0A6V8NPI0-F1
#
_cell.length_a   1.000
_cell.length_b   1.000
_cell.length_c   1.000
_cell.angle_alpha   90.00
_cell.angle_beta   90.00
_cell.angle_gamma   90.00
#
_symmetry.space_group_name_H-M   'P 1'
#
loop_
_entity.id
_entity.type
_entity.pdbx_description
1 polymer ?
#
loop_
_entity_poly.entity_id
_entity_poly.type
_entity_poly.pdbx_seq_one_letter_code
_entity_poly.pdbx_strand_id
1 'polypeptide(L)' 'MVNRLKELVTPRVTFKDIAERYGCTISFVCHIAYGRRPAPARFKLLVSEMLGLPVSVIFPSGEKSNGKT' A
#
# COMPACT_ATOMS: atom_id res chain seq x y z
N MET A 1 9.78 -1.09 5.43
CA MET A 1 8.59 -0.22 5.46
C MET A 1 7.41 -1.09 5.85
N VAL A 2 6.78 -0.85 7.00
CA VAL A 2 5.61 -1.64 7.44
C VAL A 2 4.37 -1.03 6.77
N ASN A 3 3.66 -1.81 5.95
CA ASN A 3 2.34 -1.44 5.46
C ASN A 3 1.38 -2.62 5.64
N ARG A 4 0.09 -2.32 5.75
CA ARG A 4 -0.97 -3.28 6.09
C ARG A 4 -1.74 -3.75 4.85
N LEU A 5 -1.25 -3.43 3.65
CA LEU A 5 -1.96 -3.70 2.40
C LEU A 5 -2.32 -5.19 2.24
N LYS A 6 -1.41 -6.11 2.59
CA LYS A 6 -1.68 -7.56 2.51
C LYS A 6 -2.77 -8.04 3.47
N GLU A 7 -2.99 -7.32 4.56
CA GLU A 7 -3.95 -7.68 5.62
C GLU A 7 -5.32 -7.04 5.36
N LEU A 8 -5.34 -5.94 4.61
CA LEU A 8 -6.52 -5.13 4.33
C LEU A 8 -7.15 -5.43 2.95
N VAL A 9 -6.48 -6.21 2.09
CA VAL A 9 -7.13 -6.72 0.87
C VAL A 9 -8.29 -7.62 1.25
N THR A 10 -9.41 -7.41 0.57
CA THR A 10 -10.65 -8.14 0.81
C THR A 10 -10.99 -8.99 -0.41
N PRO A 11 -11.94 -9.93 -0.31
CA PRO A 11 -12.46 -10.62 -1.49
C PRO A 11 -13.05 -9.68 -2.56
N ARG A 12 -13.35 -8.42 -2.19
CA ARG A 12 -13.87 -7.39 -3.10
C ARG A 12 -12.79 -6.53 -3.75
N VAL A 13 -11.59 -6.46 -3.16
CA VAL A 13 -10.46 -5.68 -3.68
C VAL A 13 -9.20 -6.51 -3.55
N THR A 14 -8.77 -7.10 -4.66
CA THR A 14 -7.59 -7.95 -4.75
C THR A 14 -6.36 -7.19 -5.23
N PHE A 15 -5.18 -7.80 -5.13
CA PHE A 15 -3.97 -7.23 -5.75
C PHE A 15 -4.07 -7.09 -7.26
N LYS A 16 -4.87 -7.94 -7.92
CA LYS A 16 -5.12 -7.84 -9.36
C LYS A 16 -5.93 -6.59 -9.68
N ASP A 17 -7.01 -6.33 -8.94
CA ASP A 17 -7.84 -5.14 -9.14
C ASP A 17 -7.02 -3.84 -8.94
N ILE A 18 -6.19 -3.82 -7.90
CA ILE A 18 -5.29 -2.69 -7.63
C ILE A 18 -4.28 -2.52 -8.78
N ALA A 19 -3.70 -3.61 -9.27
CA ALA A 19 -2.73 -3.59 -10.36
C ALA A 19 -3.36 -3.07 -11.67
N GLU A 20 -4.54 -3.57 -12.03
CA GLU A 20 -5.30 -3.15 -13.21
C GLU A 20 -5.71 -1.69 -13.11
N ARG A 21 -6.21 -1.24 -11.95
CA ARG A 21 -6.63 0.15 -11.75
C ARG A 21 -5.45 1.13 -11.79
N TYR A 22 -4.29 0.74 -11.28
CA TYR A 22 -3.08 1.57 -11.29
C TYR A 22 -2.31 1.48 -12.62
N GLY A 23 -2.57 0.46 -13.45
CA GLY A 23 -1.84 0.23 -14.69
C GLY A 23 -0.43 -0.36 -14.46
N CYS A 24 -0.30 -1.32 -13.53
CA CYS A 24 0.96 -1.99 -13.24
C CYS A 24 0.80 -3.52 -13.16
N THR A 25 1.89 -4.22 -12.87
CA THR A 25 1.86 -5.68 -12.69
C THR A 25 1.45 -6.06 -11.27
N ILE A 26 0.83 -7.23 -11.11
CA ILE A 26 0.50 -7.80 -9.79
C ILE A 26 1.77 -7.93 -8.93
N SER A 27 2.90 -8.30 -9.53
CA SER A 27 4.20 -8.40 -8.86
C SER A 27 4.64 -7.07 -8.22
N PHE A 28 4.33 -5.94 -8.86
CA PHE A 28 4.61 -4.61 -8.30
C PHE A 28 3.79 -4.36 -7.03
N VAL A 29 2.50 -4.68 -7.06
CA VAL A 29 1.61 -4.57 -5.88
C VAL A 29 2.09 -5.48 -4.75
N CYS A 30 2.44 -6.73 -5.04
CA CYS A 30 3.02 -7.65 -4.07
C CYS A 30 4.30 -7.09 -3.45
N HIS A 31 5.23 -6.58 -4.26
CA HIS A 31 6.47 -5.99 -3.73
C HIS A 31 6.20 -4.82 -2.77
N ILE A 32 5.19 -4.01 -3.04
CA ILE A 32 4.74 -2.98 -2.10
C ILE A 32 4.14 -3.62 -0.85
N ALA A 33 3.19 -4.53 -0.99
CA ALA A 33 2.46 -5.14 0.13
C ALA A 33 3.37 -5.90 1.12
N TYR A 34 4.45 -6.52 0.62
CA TYR A 34 5.45 -7.20 1.44
C TYR A 34 6.60 -6.26 1.88
N GLY A 35 6.51 -4.96 1.60
CA GLY A 35 7.50 -3.97 2.01
C GLY A 35 8.85 -4.07 1.30
N ARG A 36 8.92 -4.81 0.19
CA ARG A 36 10.12 -4.94 -0.67
C ARG A 36 10.35 -3.70 -1.54
N ARG A 37 9.31 -2.90 -1.79
CA ARG A 37 9.39 -1.62 -2.50
C ARG A 37 8.57 -0.54 -1.80
N PRO A 38 8.98 0.74 -1.88
CA PRO A 38 8.16 1.85 -1.40
C PRO A 38 6.93 2.03 -2.30
N ALA A 39 5.79 2.37 -1.69
CA ALA A 39 4.59 2.73 -2.42
C ALA A 39 4.66 4.17 -2.93
N PRO A 40 4.51 4.42 -4.24
CA PRO A 40 4.38 5.78 -4.78
C PRO A 40 3.19 6.53 -4.16
N ALA A 41 3.26 7.86 -4.06
CA ALA A 41 2.17 8.66 -3.47
C ALA A 41 0.82 8.46 -4.19
N ARG A 42 0.84 8.45 -5.53
CA ARG A 42 -0.36 8.16 -6.35
C ARG A 42 -0.92 6.75 -6.09
N PHE A 43 -0.04 5.77 -5.87
CA PHE A 43 -0.45 4.41 -5.53
C PHE A 43 -1.15 4.35 -4.18
N LYS A 44 -0.60 5.04 -3.17
CA LYS A 44 -1.20 5.10 -1.83
C LYS A 44 -2.60 5.70 -1.86
N LEU A 45 -2.80 6.79 -2.62
CA LEU A 45 -4.10 7.44 -2.78
C LEU A 45 -5.10 6.52 -3.47
N LEU A 46 -4.72 5.89 -4.59
CA LEU A 46 -5.60 4.96 -5.30
C LEU A 46 -6.04 3.79 -4.43
N VAL A 47 -5.12 3.18 -3.68
CA VAL A 47 -5.45 2.06 -2.77
C VAL A 47 -6.34 2.54 -1.61
N SER A 48 -6.15 3.76 -1.13
CA SER A 48 -7.00 4.39 -0.12
C SER A 48 -8.44 4.56 -0.63
N GLU A 49 -8.61 5.03 -1.86
CA GLU A 49 -9.93 5.16 -2.50
C GLU A 49 -10.57 3.78 -2.74
N MET A 50 -9.82 2.80 -3.24
CA MET A 50 -10.35 1.46 -3.52
C MET A 50 -10.80 0.72 -2.25
N LEU A 51 -10.05 0.87 -1.16
CA LEU A 51 -10.38 0.22 0.12
C LEU A 51 -11.34 1.04 0.98
N GLY A 52 -11.60 2.31 0.64
CA GLY A 52 -12.37 3.23 1.49
C GLY A 52 -11.73 3.49 2.85
N LEU A 53 -10.40 3.35 2.95
CA LEU A 53 -9.64 3.48 4.19
C LEU A 53 -8.61 4.60 4.08
N PRO A 54 -8.33 5.37 5.14
CA PRO A 54 -7.29 6.40 5.11
C PRO A 54 -5.91 5.84 4.75
N VAL A 55 -5.11 6.62 4.01
CA VAL A 55 -3.73 6.26 3.65
C VAL A 55 -2.89 5.88 4.87
N SER A 56 -3.08 6.55 6.02
CA SER A 56 -2.35 6.28 7.26
C SER A 56 -2.67 4.91 7.88
N VAL A 57 -3.86 4.36 7.63
CA VAL A 57 -4.26 3.03 8.10
C VAL A 57 -3.57 1.93 7.28
N ILE A 58 -3.45 2.17 5.96
CA ILE A 58 -2.89 1.19 5.01
C ILE A 58 -1.37 1.28 4.97
N PHE A 59 -0.83 2.50 4.94
CA PHE A 59 0.59 2.84 4.86
C PHE A 59 0.96 3.74 6.03
N PRO A 60 0.99 3.22 7.28
CA PRO A 60 1.43 3.99 8.43
C PRO A 60 2.82 4.56 8.14
N SER A 61 2.98 5.87 8.36
CA SER A 61 4.31 6.47 8.37
C SER A 61 5.09 5.77 9.46
N GLY A 62 6.04 4.92 9.04
CA GLY A 62 7.09 4.46 9.93
C GLY A 62 7.98 5.64 10.26
N GLU A 63 7.55 6.53 11.15
CA GLU A 63 8.47 7.37 11.90
C GLU A 63 9.28 6.42 12.79
N LYS A 64 10.38 5.90 12.23
CA LYS A 64 11.57 5.86 13.05
C LYS A 64 12.05 7.30 13.14
N SER A 65 11.51 8.04 14.11
CA SER A 65 12.21 9.20 14.66
C SER A 65 13.54 8.67 15.14
N ASN A 66 14.56 8.74 14.29
CA ASN A 66 15.93 8.62 14.73
C ASN A 66 16.22 9.95 15.41
N GLY A 67 15.69 10.09 16.63
CA GLY A 67 16.09 11.13 17.58
C GLY A 67 17.53 10.86 17.94
N LYS A 68 18.43 11.34 17.09
CA LYS A 68 19.84 11.45 17.40
C LYS A 68 19.99 12.78 18.14
N THR A 69 19.70 12.74 19.44
CA THR A 69 20.15 13.76 20.39
C THR A 69 21.62 13.50 20.71
#